data_AF-A0A1Q5UMQ1-F1
#
_entry.id   AF-A0A1Q5UMQ1-F1
#
_cell.length_a   1.000
_cell.length_b   1.000
_cell.length_c   1.000
_cell.angle_alpha   90.00
_cell.angle_beta   90.00
_cell.angle_gamma   90.00
#
_symmetry.space_group_name_H-M   'P 1'
#
loop_
_entity.id
_entity.type
_entity.pdbx_description
1 polymer ?
#
loop_
_entity_poly.entity_id
_entity_poly.type
_entity_poly.pdbx_seq_one_letter_code
_entity_poly.pdbx_strand_id
1 'polypeptide(L)'
;MASRFLEKQPRTDRLEAADAPQSNKDTASKSRVFARNAVVFSFGVILLELGYGKPWIRLQEWAFKSLPIERQTDYYAAEKLAQAAGLRSRMGLRFSTIVRTCLGSDFGLGENGLASKQLQGIFPVVVIVALKEIEKGLIELGRRLE
;
A
#
# COMPACT_ATOMS: atom_id res chain seq x y z
N MET A 1 52.82 -67.40 -25.61
CA MET A 1 52.05 -68.63 -25.29
C MET A 1 51.20 -68.36 -24.06
N ALA A 2 49.91 -68.69 -24.17
CA ALA A 2 48.97 -69.06 -23.12
C ALA A 2 48.62 -68.05 -21.99
N SER A 3 47.44 -67.45 -22.16
CA SER A 3 46.27 -67.46 -21.26
C SER A 3 46.47 -67.53 -19.75
N ARG A 4 45.88 -66.55 -19.03
CA ARG A 4 45.04 -66.81 -17.85
C ARG A 4 43.87 -65.83 -17.78
N PHE A 5 42.68 -66.35 -18.10
CA PHE A 5 41.38 -65.83 -17.70
C PHE A 5 41.05 -66.42 -16.30
N LEU A 6 40.49 -65.63 -15.39
CA LEU A 6 39.52 -66.07 -14.36
C LEU A 6 38.94 -64.84 -13.62
N GLU A 7 37.91 -64.30 -14.24
CA GLU A 7 36.61 -63.88 -13.67
C GLU A 7 36.39 -63.91 -12.14
N LYS A 8 35.91 -62.78 -11.58
CA LYS A 8 34.76 -62.67 -10.63
C LYS A 8 34.44 -61.19 -10.28
N GLN A 9 33.42 -60.63 -10.96
CA GLN A 9 32.25 -59.76 -10.56
C GLN A 9 32.37 -58.72 -9.39
N PRO A 10 31.54 -57.64 -9.26
CA PRO A 10 30.23 -57.37 -9.90
C PRO A 10 29.90 -55.90 -10.34
N ARG A 11 28.91 -55.81 -11.24
CA ARG A 11 27.87 -54.78 -11.50
C ARG A 11 28.04 -53.37 -10.88
N THR A 12 28.33 -52.39 -11.73
CA THR A 12 28.01 -50.97 -11.53
C THR A 12 26.63 -50.65 -12.10
N ASP A 13 25.61 -50.59 -11.25
CA ASP A 13 24.32 -50.02 -11.61
C ASP A 13 24.40 -48.48 -11.64
N ARG A 14 24.18 -47.95 -12.86
CA ARG A 14 23.47 -46.70 -13.21
C ARG A 14 23.29 -45.62 -12.13
N LEU A 15 23.74 -44.39 -12.45
CA LEU A 15 22.87 -43.26 -12.83
C LEU A 15 23.72 -42.04 -13.22
N GLU A 16 23.82 -41.77 -14.52
CA GLU A 16 24.06 -40.43 -15.05
C GLU A 16 22.78 -39.59 -14.88
N ALA A 17 22.91 -38.38 -14.35
CA ALA A 17 22.20 -37.19 -14.86
C ALA A 17 22.77 -35.94 -14.16
N ALA A 18 23.39 -35.08 -14.95
CA ALA A 18 23.67 -33.70 -14.60
C ALA A 18 22.35 -32.92 -14.48
N ASP A 19 22.21 -32.12 -13.42
CA ASP A 19 21.83 -30.71 -13.50
C ASP A 19 21.69 -30.11 -12.09
N ALA A 20 22.29 -28.93 -11.90
CA ALA A 20 21.97 -27.98 -10.85
C ALA A 20 21.54 -26.67 -11.54
N PRO A 21 20.90 -25.69 -10.88
CA PRO A 21 20.40 -25.64 -9.50
C PRO A 21 18.94 -25.14 -9.41
N GLN A 22 18.07 -25.77 -8.60
CA GLN A 22 16.76 -25.19 -8.28
C GLN A 22 16.78 -24.45 -6.94
N SER A 23 16.82 -23.12 -7.09
CA SER A 23 16.53 -22.10 -6.09
C SER A 23 15.12 -22.31 -5.53
N ASN A 24 15.00 -22.85 -4.31
CA ASN A 24 13.76 -22.82 -3.56
C ASN A 24 13.51 -21.40 -3.03
N LYS A 25 12.97 -20.55 -3.90
CA LYS A 25 12.31 -19.29 -3.56
C LYS A 25 10.80 -19.48 -3.58
N ASP A 26 10.27 -20.28 -2.66
CA ASP A 26 8.83 -20.38 -2.45
C ASP A 26 8.47 -20.16 -0.98
N THR A 27 8.29 -18.88 -0.65
CA THR A 27 7.25 -18.40 0.28
C THR A 27 6.78 -17.01 -0.19
N ALA A 28 6.38 -16.92 -1.46
CA ALA A 28 5.32 -16.01 -1.87
C ALA A 28 3.98 -16.66 -1.42
N SER A 29 2.99 -16.00 -0.84
CA SER A 29 2.59 -14.61 -0.96
C SER A 29 1.85 -14.21 0.31
N LYS A 30 2.48 -13.40 1.18
CA LYS A 30 1.67 -12.43 1.91
C LYS A 30 1.10 -11.51 0.84
N SER A 31 -0.22 -11.46 0.67
CA SER A 31 -0.86 -10.43 -0.14
C SER A 31 -0.50 -9.09 0.49
N ARG A 32 0.64 -8.53 0.05
CA ARG A 32 0.98 -7.15 0.31
C ARG A 32 -0.14 -6.38 -0.38
N VAL A 33 -1.07 -5.85 0.40
CA VAL A 33 -2.13 -4.97 -0.10
C VAL A 33 -1.40 -3.73 -0.61
N PHE A 34 -0.99 -3.79 -1.87
CA PHE A 34 -0.37 -2.68 -2.55
C PHE A 34 -1.47 -1.69 -2.88
N ALA A 35 -1.27 -0.42 -2.52
CA ALA A 35 -2.17 0.63 -2.94
C ALA A 35 -2.31 0.60 -4.47
N ARG A 36 -3.55 0.69 -4.96
CA ARG A 36 -3.87 0.65 -6.40
C ARG A 36 -3.15 1.73 -7.20
N ASN A 37 -2.86 2.86 -6.55
CA ASN A 37 -2.01 3.91 -7.07
C ASN A 37 -1.14 4.47 -5.93
N ALA A 38 0.18 4.27 -6.03
CA ALA A 38 1.11 4.68 -4.99
C ALA A 38 1.15 6.21 -4.78
N VAL A 39 1.04 7.02 -5.84
CA VAL A 39 1.11 8.49 -5.71
C VAL A 39 -0.13 9.05 -5.04
N VAL A 40 -1.32 8.60 -5.46
CA VAL A 40 -2.59 9.01 -4.84
C VAL A 40 -2.64 8.55 -3.38
N PHE A 41 -2.14 7.34 -3.10
CA PHE A 41 -2.01 6.85 -1.73
C PHE A 41 -1.09 7.74 -0.89
N SER A 42 0.12 8.06 -1.39
CA SER A 42 1.06 8.95 -0.71
C SER A 42 0.45 10.33 -0.47
N PHE A 43 -0.32 10.85 -1.42
CA PHE A 43 -1.07 12.09 -1.21
C PHE A 43 -2.11 11.95 -0.08
N GLY A 44 -2.84 10.84 -0.03
CA GLY A 44 -3.74 10.53 1.10
C GLY A 44 -3.02 10.47 2.45
N VAL A 45 -1.79 9.95 2.49
CA VAL A 45 -0.93 9.96 3.69
C VAL A 45 -0.57 11.40 4.09
N ILE A 46 -0.16 12.25 3.14
CA ILE A 46 0.12 13.67 3.41
C ILE A 46 -1.12 14.37 3.99
N LEU A 47 -2.31 14.09 3.45
CA LEU A 47 -3.54 14.64 4.00
C LEU A 47 -3.83 14.15 5.43
N LEU A 48 -3.48 12.90 5.77
CA LEU A 48 -3.55 12.43 7.16
C LEU A 48 -2.59 13.21 8.07
N GLU A 49 -1.35 13.43 7.63
CA GLU A 49 -0.37 14.22 8.39
C GLU A 49 -0.90 15.63 8.69
N LEU A 50 -1.50 16.28 7.68
CA LEU A 50 -2.15 17.58 7.83
C LEU A 50 -3.34 17.51 8.80
N GLY A 51 -4.21 16.52 8.65
CA GLY A 51 -5.42 16.41 9.49
C GLY A 51 -5.14 16.10 10.96
N TYR A 52 -4.03 15.42 11.26
CA TYR A 52 -3.61 15.13 12.63
C TYR A 52 -2.53 16.09 13.16
N GLY A 53 -1.91 16.90 12.30
CA GLY A 53 -0.79 17.77 12.66
C GLY A 53 0.42 16.99 13.18
N LYS A 54 0.68 15.80 12.64
CA LYS A 54 1.76 14.90 13.08
C LYS A 54 2.39 14.19 11.88
N PRO A 55 3.71 13.92 11.90
CA PRO A 55 4.37 13.20 10.83
C PRO A 55 3.91 11.73 10.77
N TRP A 56 3.95 11.16 9.57
CA TRP A 56 3.43 9.81 9.26
C TRP A 56 4.00 8.76 10.20
N ILE A 57 5.32 8.79 10.47
CA ILE A 57 5.98 7.83 11.35
C ILE A 57 5.30 7.73 12.73
N ARG A 58 4.86 8.86 13.30
CA ARG A 58 4.17 8.89 14.61
C ARG A 58 2.74 8.38 14.51
N LEU A 59 2.06 8.68 13.42
CA LEU A 59 0.70 8.22 13.17
C LEU A 59 0.66 6.71 12.92
N GLN A 60 1.63 6.22 12.16
CA GLN A 60 1.84 4.81 11.85
C GLN A 60 2.11 4.00 13.11
N GLU A 61 3.05 4.45 13.96
CA GLU A 61 3.32 3.85 15.28
C GLU A 61 2.03 3.75 16.13
N TRP A 62 1.23 4.81 16.16
CA TRP A 62 -0.03 4.83 16.91
C TRP A 62 -1.06 3.84 16.35
N ALA A 63 -1.19 3.77 15.02
CA ALA A 63 -2.08 2.82 14.36
C ALA A 63 -1.65 1.37 14.64
N PHE A 64 -0.35 1.07 14.56
CA PHE A 64 0.21 -0.27 14.76
C PHE A 64 -0.03 -0.83 16.16
N LYS A 65 -0.05 0.01 17.20
CA LYS A 65 -0.37 -0.41 18.58
C LYS A 65 -1.72 -1.11 18.72
N SER A 66 -2.61 -0.89 17.76
CA SER A 66 -3.98 -1.39 17.80
C SER A 66 -4.33 -2.26 16.58
N LEU A 67 -3.35 -2.57 15.72
CA LEU A 67 -3.51 -3.47 14.58
C LEU A 67 -2.85 -4.83 14.89
N PRO A 68 -3.47 -5.94 14.48
CA PRO A 68 -2.81 -7.25 14.48
C PRO A 68 -1.49 -7.19 13.71
N ILE A 69 -0.51 -7.99 14.11
CA ILE A 69 0.85 -8.00 13.53
C ILE A 69 0.79 -8.22 12.01
N GLU A 70 -0.13 -9.06 11.54
CA GLU A 70 -0.32 -9.41 10.13
C GLU A 70 -0.84 -8.22 9.31
N ARG A 71 -1.42 -7.21 9.97
CA ARG A 71 -1.96 -6.00 9.36
C ARG A 71 -1.12 -4.76 9.65
N GLN A 72 0.07 -4.90 10.21
CA GLN A 72 1.00 -3.77 10.40
C GLN A 72 1.67 -3.38 9.07
N THR A 73 0.89 -2.77 8.19
CA THR A 73 1.32 -2.22 6.89
C THR A 73 0.85 -0.78 6.77
N ASP A 74 1.50 0.01 5.91
CA ASP A 74 1.10 1.40 5.67
C ASP A 74 -0.35 1.54 5.25
N TYR A 75 -0.83 0.63 4.40
CA TYR A 75 -2.21 0.63 3.92
C TYR A 75 -3.21 0.53 5.09
N TYR A 76 -3.08 -0.50 5.92
CA TYR A 76 -4.00 -0.71 7.05
C TYR A 76 -3.85 0.35 8.13
N ALA A 77 -2.65 0.87 8.36
CA ALA A 77 -2.44 2.01 9.25
C ALA A 77 -3.20 3.25 8.74
N ALA A 78 -3.03 3.58 7.46
CA ALA A 78 -3.65 4.77 6.87
C ALA A 78 -5.18 4.63 6.83
N GLU A 79 -5.69 3.46 6.44
CA GLU A 79 -7.11 3.14 6.45
C GLU A 79 -7.71 3.28 7.85
N LYS A 80 -7.05 2.74 8.87
CA LYS A 80 -7.48 2.86 10.27
C LYS A 80 -7.57 4.32 10.73
N LEU A 81 -6.54 5.11 10.43
CA LEU A 81 -6.49 6.54 10.78
C LEU A 81 -7.59 7.32 10.06
N ALA A 82 -7.84 7.02 8.78
CA ALA A 82 -8.87 7.66 7.99
C ALA A 82 -10.30 7.31 8.43
N GLN A 83 -10.51 6.13 9.02
CA GLN A 83 -11.79 5.70 9.59
C GLN A 83 -12.01 6.19 11.02
N ALA A 84 -10.95 6.61 11.72
CA ALA A 84 -11.07 7.06 13.10
C ALA A 84 -11.90 8.35 13.21
N ALA A 85 -12.78 8.40 14.22
CA ALA A 85 -13.63 9.57 14.48
C ALA A 85 -12.81 10.86 14.70
N GLY A 86 -11.58 10.74 15.20
CA GLY A 86 -10.69 11.87 15.46
C GLY A 86 -10.39 12.71 14.22
N LEU A 87 -10.21 12.11 13.03
CA LEU A 87 -9.97 12.86 11.80
C LEU A 87 -11.21 13.68 11.40
N ARG A 88 -12.39 13.04 11.47
CA ARG A 88 -13.68 13.69 11.18
C ARG A 88 -13.97 14.83 12.16
N SER A 89 -13.70 14.66 13.44
CA SER A 89 -13.93 15.70 14.45
C SER A 89 -13.01 16.91 14.27
N ARG A 90 -11.78 16.70 13.78
CA ARG A 90 -10.79 17.77 13.55
C ARG A 90 -11.01 18.52 12.24
N MET A 91 -11.26 17.79 11.16
CA MET A 91 -11.23 18.33 9.80
C MET A 91 -12.59 18.29 9.08
N GLY A 92 -13.60 17.71 9.71
CA GLY A 92 -14.94 17.54 9.14
C GLY A 92 -15.11 16.27 8.29
N LEU A 93 -16.37 16.02 7.92
CA LEU A 93 -16.77 14.84 7.15
C LEU A 93 -16.21 14.86 5.72
N ARG A 94 -16.16 16.04 5.10
CA ARG A 94 -15.72 16.17 3.71
C ARG A 94 -14.23 15.87 3.55
N PHE A 95 -13.40 16.43 4.43
CA PHE A 95 -11.96 16.14 4.44
C PHE A 95 -11.70 14.64 4.65
N SER A 96 -12.32 14.03 5.66
CA SER A 96 -12.12 12.59 5.92
C SER A 96 -12.58 11.71 4.75
N THR A 97 -13.59 12.14 3.99
CA THR A 97 -14.03 11.43 2.77
C THR A 97 -12.97 11.51 1.66
N ILE A 98 -12.40 12.69 1.40
CA ILE A 98 -11.33 12.87 0.40
C ILE A 98 -10.12 11.99 0.75
N VAL A 99 -9.72 11.95 2.02
CA VAL A 99 -8.60 11.11 2.47
C VAL A 99 -8.85 9.65 2.15
N ARG A 100 -10.03 9.12 2.49
CA ARG A 100 -10.39 7.73 2.19
C ARG A 100 -10.39 7.42 0.70
N THR A 101 -10.96 8.32 -0.11
CA THR A 101 -10.93 8.20 -1.57
C THR A 101 -9.49 8.12 -2.10
N CYS A 102 -8.58 8.96 -1.60
CA CYS A 102 -7.18 8.94 -2.03
C CYS A 102 -6.46 7.64 -1.61
N LEU A 103 -6.63 7.20 -0.36
CA LEU A 103 -6.00 5.99 0.16
C LEU A 103 -6.49 4.71 -0.53
N GLY A 104 -7.79 4.62 -0.81
CA GLY A 104 -8.36 3.51 -1.58
C GLY A 104 -8.09 3.61 -3.08
N SER A 105 -7.66 4.79 -3.56
CA SER A 105 -7.67 5.18 -4.97
C SER A 105 -9.03 4.90 -5.63
N ASP A 106 -10.11 5.12 -4.87
CA ASP A 106 -11.47 4.83 -5.31
C ASP A 106 -12.17 6.10 -5.77
N PHE A 107 -11.98 6.39 -7.05
CA PHE A 107 -12.64 7.49 -7.75
C PHE A 107 -13.86 7.01 -8.56
N GLY A 108 -14.35 5.78 -8.32
CA GLY A 108 -15.40 5.18 -9.14
C GLY A 108 -14.96 4.87 -10.57
N LEU A 109 -13.64 4.73 -10.80
CA LEU A 109 -13.04 4.39 -12.08
C LEU A 109 -12.54 2.95 -12.06
N GLY A 110 -12.65 2.25 -13.20
CA GLY A 110 -12.06 0.93 -13.38
C GLY A 110 -10.53 0.98 -13.56
N GLU A 111 -10.00 2.14 -13.97
CA GLU A 111 -8.57 2.40 -14.16
C GLU A 111 -8.02 3.37 -13.12
N ASN A 112 -6.88 3.00 -12.52
CA ASN A 112 -6.32 3.70 -11.37
C ASN A 112 -4.93 4.30 -11.66
N GLY A 113 -4.43 4.19 -12.90
CA GLY A 113 -3.11 4.71 -13.27
C GLY A 113 -3.09 6.25 -13.36
N LEU A 114 -2.00 6.90 -12.96
CA LEU A 114 -1.86 8.36 -13.11
C LEU A 114 -1.93 8.84 -14.56
N ALA A 115 -1.55 7.98 -15.51
CA ALA A 115 -1.65 8.26 -16.94
C ALA A 115 -3.10 8.18 -17.46
N SER A 116 -4.05 7.68 -16.65
CA SER A 116 -5.45 7.60 -17.04
C SER A 116 -6.03 9.02 -17.13
N LYS A 117 -6.49 9.38 -18.34
CA LYS A 117 -7.18 10.66 -18.56
C LYS A 117 -8.44 10.80 -17.71
N GLN A 118 -9.11 9.68 -17.41
CA GLN A 118 -10.28 9.66 -16.55
C GLN A 118 -9.91 10.06 -15.13
N LEU A 119 -8.84 9.47 -14.57
CA LEU A 119 -8.35 9.82 -13.24
C LEU A 119 -7.89 11.28 -13.18
N GLN A 120 -7.15 11.74 -14.20
CA GLN A 120 -6.71 13.14 -14.31
C GLN A 120 -7.88 14.12 -14.40
N GLY A 121 -8.99 13.72 -15.04
CA GLY A 121 -10.19 14.55 -15.13
C GLY A 121 -11.00 14.62 -13.84
N ILE A 122 -11.16 13.49 -13.13
CA ILE A 122 -12.01 13.41 -11.94
C ILE A 122 -11.29 13.89 -10.67
N PHE A 123 -9.98 13.68 -10.56
CA PHE A 123 -9.21 14.01 -9.36
C PHE A 123 -9.30 15.50 -8.99
N PRO A 124 -9.12 16.46 -9.91
CA PRO A 124 -9.29 17.88 -9.59
C PRO A 124 -10.68 18.24 -9.06
N VAL A 125 -11.72 17.61 -9.62
CA VAL A 125 -13.12 17.87 -9.23
C VAL A 125 -13.42 17.30 -7.85
N VAL A 126 -12.98 16.07 -7.57
CA VAL A 126 -13.29 15.40 -6.29
C VAL A 126 -12.41 15.90 -5.16
N VAL A 127 -11.12 16.10 -5.42
CA VAL A 127 -10.11 16.39 -4.39
C VAL A 127 -9.83 17.88 -4.31
N ILE A 128 -9.39 18.50 -5.40
CA ILE A 128 -8.85 19.87 -5.37
C ILE A 128 -9.95 20.90 -5.11
N VAL A 129 -11.11 20.79 -5.77
CA VAL A 129 -12.26 21.68 -5.52
C VAL A 129 -12.69 21.58 -4.05
N ALA A 130 -12.78 20.37 -3.52
CA ALA A 130 -13.20 20.17 -2.14
C ALA A 130 -12.19 20.73 -1.12
N LEU A 131 -10.89 20.59 -1.38
CA LEU A 131 -9.84 21.22 -0.57
C LEU A 131 -9.90 22.75 -0.62
N LYS A 132 -10.11 23.34 -1.81
CA LYS A 132 -10.28 24.80 -1.96
C LYS A 132 -11.50 25.33 -1.21
N GLU A 133 -12.58 24.57 -1.17
CA GLU A 133 -13.78 24.98 -0.42
C GLU A 133 -13.56 24.91 1.09
N ILE A 134 -12.80 23.91 1.56
CA ILE A 134 -12.38 23.82 2.97
C ILE A 134 -11.47 25.01 3.33
N GLU A 135 -10.49 25.32 2.49
CA GLU A 135 -9.58 26.46 2.67
C GLU A 135 -10.36 27.79 2.75
N LYS A 136 -11.28 28.04 1.82
CA LYS A 136 -12.14 29.24 1.84
C LYS A 136 -12.92 29.35 3.14
N GLY A 137 -13.48 28.23 3.63
CA GLY A 137 -14.21 28.20 4.90
C GLY A 137 -13.31 28.52 6.11
N LEU A 138 -12.07 28.04 6.11
CA LEU A 138 -11.09 28.34 7.16
C LEU A 138 -10.69 29.82 7.15
N ILE A 139 -10.44 30.40 5.96
CA ILE A 139 -10.11 31.82 5.82
C ILE A 139 -11.27 32.69 6.31
N GLU A 140 -12.50 32.35 5.95
CA GLU A 140 -13.69 33.10 6.39
C GLU A 140 -13.89 33.02 7.90
N LEU A 141 -13.67 31.85 8.51
CA LEU A 141 -13.70 31.70 9.95
C LEU A 141 -12.63 32.56 10.64
N GLY A 142 -11.41 32.59 10.10
CA GLY A 142 -10.32 33.42 10.60
C GLY A 142 -10.69 34.89 10.62
N ARG A 143 -11.24 35.42 9.52
CA ARG A 143 -11.68 36.83 9.43
C ARG A 143 -12.80 37.20 10.40
N ARG A 144 -13.58 36.23 10.89
CA ARG A 144 -14.68 36.46 11.86
C ARG A 144 -14.21 36.44 13.32
N LEU A 145 -13.00 35.95 13.58
CA LEU A 145 -12.40 35.84 14.91
C LEU A 145 -11.44 37.00 15.20
N GLU A 146 -11.11 37.81 14.18
CA GLU A 146 -10.40 39.09 14.25
C GLU A 146 -11.39 40.25 14.49
#